data_AF-A0A2H4VCK4-F1
#
_entry.id   AF-A0A2H4VCK4-F1
#
_cell.length_a   1.000
_cell.length_b   1.000
_cell.length_c   1.000
_cell.angle_alpha   90.00
_cell.angle_beta   90.00
_cell.angle_gamma   90.00
#
_symmetry.space_group_name_H-M   'P 1'
#
loop_
_entity.id
_entity.type
_entity.pdbx_description
1 polymer ?
#
loop_
_entity_poly.entity_id
_entity_poly.type
_entity_poly.pdbx_seq_one_letter_code
_entity_poly.pdbx_strand_id
1 'polypeptide(L)' 'MIERGSRNTILVVEKNLSKVLIHRKIETHCNGSIKAFTDDYTIYSGLEEHPQVIEHHIINHSAKEYADGEIT' A
#
# COMPACT_ATOMS: atom_id res chain seq x y z
N MET A 1 2.15 5.31 -2.65
CA MET A 1 1.75 3.95 -3.06
C MET A 1 2.57 3.61 -4.28
N ILE A 2 3.23 2.45 -4.30
CA ILE A 2 4.15 2.09 -5.39
C ILE A 2 3.45 1.06 -6.28
N GLU A 3 3.21 1.39 -7.54
CA GLU A 3 2.76 0.42 -8.55
C GLU A 3 4.03 -0.25 -9.12
N ARG A 4 4.29 -1.51 -8.76
CA ARG A 4 5.50 -2.23 -9.19
C ARG A 4 5.20 -3.08 -10.43
N GLY A 5 6.05 -2.95 -11.45
CA GLY A 5 5.90 -3.53 -12.80
C GLY A 5 6.11 -2.50 -13.92
N SER A 6 5.79 -1.24 -13.66
CA SER A 6 5.95 -0.10 -14.59
C SER A 6 7.17 0.79 -14.31
N ARG A 7 7.89 0.57 -13.18
CA ARG A 7 8.86 1.50 -12.55
C ARG A 7 8.25 2.85 -12.13
N ASN A 8 6.93 2.97 -12.05
CA ASN A 8 6.27 4.21 -11.63
C ASN A 8 6.10 4.26 -10.11
N THR A 9 6.88 5.11 -9.45
CA THR A 9 6.69 5.44 -8.04
C THR A 9 5.78 6.65 -7.93
N ILE A 10 4.60 6.48 -7.33
CA ILE A 10 3.69 7.59 -7.06
C ILE A 10 3.93 8.07 -5.62
N LEU A 11 4.64 9.19 -5.51
CA LEU A 11 4.87 9.87 -4.26
C LEU A 11 3.76 10.89 -4.04
N VAL A 12 2.90 10.63 -3.06
CA VAL A 12 1.78 11.51 -2.70
C VAL A 12 1.91 11.87 -1.23
N VAL A 13 1.96 13.17 -0.93
CA VAL A 13 1.90 13.70 0.43
C VAL A 13 0.53 14.34 0.62
N GLU A 14 -0.31 13.75 1.47
CA GLU A 14 -1.65 14.24 1.75
C GLU A 14 -1.80 14.60 3.23
N LYS A 15 -2.58 15.65 3.49
CA LYS A 15 -3.01 15.98 4.85
C LYS A 15 -4.34 15.28 5.14
N ASN A 16 -4.57 14.91 6.40
CA ASN A 16 -5.81 14.26 6.85
C ASN A 16 -6.14 12.98 6.08
N LEU A 17 -5.13 12.10 5.97
CA LEU A 17 -5.33 10.78 5.37
C LEU A 17 -6.49 10.07 6.08
N SER A 18 -7.30 9.35 5.31
CA SER A 18 -8.39 8.52 5.83
C SER A 18 -8.46 7.19 5.09
N LYS A 19 -9.09 6.18 5.69
CA LYS A 19 -9.31 4.87 5.04
C LYS A 19 -9.96 5.00 3.67
N VAL A 20 -11.03 5.80 3.58
CA VAL A 20 -11.74 6.07 2.32
C VAL A 20 -10.82 6.70 1.27
N LEU A 21 -9.95 7.63 1.67
CA LEU A 21 -9.01 8.26 0.74
C LEU A 21 -7.94 7.27 0.26
N ILE A 22 -7.46 6.38 1.12
CA ILE A 22 -6.51 5.32 0.75
C ILE A 22 -7.14 4.39 -0.29
N HIS A 23 -8.37 3.93 -0.05
CA HIS A 23 -9.12 3.07 -0.99
C HIS A 23 -9.23 3.75 -2.36
N ARG A 24 -9.70 5.01 -2.40
CA ARG A 24 -9.79 5.78 -3.65
C ARG A 24 -8.45 5.91 -4.36
N LYS A 25 -7.35 6.05 -3.62
CA LYS A 25 -6.02 6.12 -4.22
C LYS A 25 -5.60 4.80 -4.85
N ILE A 26 -5.91 3.66 -4.22
CA ILE A 26 -5.71 2.34 -4.82
C ILE A 26 -6.47 2.24 -6.13
N GLU A 27 -7.77 2.56 -6.12
CA GLU A 27 -8.64 2.53 -7.30
C GLU A 27 -8.18 3.46 -8.43
N THR A 28 -7.67 4.65 -8.07
CA THR A 28 -7.29 5.68 -9.04
C THR A 28 -5.92 5.40 -9.67
N HIS A 29 -4.99 4.83 -8.90
CA HIS A 29 -3.57 4.83 -9.25
C HIS A 29 -2.96 3.44 -9.42
N CYS A 30 -3.68 2.38 -9.07
CA CYS A 30 -3.22 1.02 -9.31
C CYS A 30 -4.14 0.31 -10.28
N ASN A 31 -3.55 -0.28 -11.32
CA ASN A 31 -4.27 -1.13 -12.24
C ASN A 31 -4.20 -2.60 -11.77
N GLY A 32 -5.36 -3.24 -11.68
CA GLY A 32 -5.45 -4.67 -11.32
C GLY A 32 -5.15 -4.95 -9.85
N SER A 33 -4.68 -6.17 -9.58
CA SER A 33 -4.38 -6.67 -8.24
C SER A 33 -3.04 -6.13 -7.71
N ILE A 34 -2.99 -5.77 -6.43
CA ILE A 34 -1.83 -5.19 -5.77
C ILE A 34 -1.46 -5.97 -4.50
N LYS A 35 -0.16 -5.92 -4.20
CA LYS A 35 0.38 -6.25 -2.87
C LYS A 35 0.61 -4.95 -2.11
N ALA A 36 -0.04 -4.79 -0.98
CA ALA A 36 0.10 -3.63 -0.13
C ALA A 36 1.13 -3.92 0.97
N PHE A 37 2.11 -3.01 1.12
CA PHE A 37 3.04 -3.05 2.23
C PHE A 37 2.89 -1.74 3.00
N THR A 38 2.47 -1.81 4.26
CA THR A 38 2.14 -0.63 5.07
C THR A 38 2.80 -0.71 6.44
N ASP A 39 2.91 0.43 7.11
CA ASP A 39 3.27 0.49 8.54
C ASP A 39 2.13 -0.02 9.42
N ASP A 40 2.45 -0.37 10.67
CA ASP A 40 1.43 -0.71 11.68
C ASP A 40 0.71 0.54 12.22
N TYR A 41 -0.14 1.14 11.37
CA TYR A 41 -1.05 2.22 11.76
C TYR A 41 -2.50 1.81 11.51
N THR A 42 -3.39 2.20 12.45
CA THR A 42 -4.83 1.91 12.39
C THR A 42 -5.54 2.43 11.14
N ILE A 43 -4.93 3.38 10.43
CA ILE A 43 -5.45 3.90 9.17
C ILE A 43 -5.36 2.88 8.02
N TYR A 44 -4.47 1.89 8.12
CA TYR A 44 -4.30 0.82 7.14
C TYR A 44 -5.04 -0.47 7.52
N SER A 45 -5.71 -0.52 8.68
CA SER A 45 -6.46 -1.73 9.08
C SER A 45 -7.62 -1.99 8.11
N GLY A 46 -7.81 -3.25 7.69
CA GLY A 46 -8.89 -3.65 6.78
C GLY A 46 -8.56 -3.45 5.30
N LEU A 47 -7.31 -3.11 4.97
CA LEU A 47 -6.89 -2.93 3.58
C LEU A 47 -6.91 -4.26 2.80
N GLU A 48 -6.74 -5.38 3.51
CA GLU A 48 -6.91 -6.74 3.01
C GLU A 48 -8.33 -7.05 2.51
N GLU A 49 -9.33 -6.27 2.91
CA GLU A 49 -10.70 -6.39 2.41
C GLU A 49 -10.92 -5.64 1.09
N HIS A 50 -9.96 -4.81 0.66
CA HIS A 50 -10.06 -4.05 -0.58
C HIS A 50 -10.02 -5.00 -1.80
N PRO A 51 -10.94 -4.92 -2.78
CA PRO A 51 -11.02 -5.86 -3.89
C PRO A 51 -9.74 -6.01 -4.74
N GLN A 52 -8.96 -4.94 -4.83
CA GLN A 52 -7.67 -4.96 -5.53
C GLN A 52 -6.50 -5.46 -4.69
N VAL A 53 -6.62 -5.60 -3.37
CA VAL A 53 -5.51 -6.03 -2.51
C VAL A 53 -5.54 -7.55 -2.38
N ILE A 54 -4.53 -8.21 -2.93
CA ILE A 54 -4.41 -9.68 -2.85
C ILE A 54 -3.55 -10.13 -1.67
N GLU A 55 -2.64 -9.27 -1.22
CA GLU A 55 -1.80 -9.49 -0.05
C GLU A 55 -1.59 -8.14 0.66
N HIS A 56 -1.69 -8.15 1.98
CA HIS A 56 -1.39 -7.02 2.84
C HIS A 56 -0.33 -7.43 3.86
N HIS A 57 0.84 -6.79 3.76
CA HIS A 57 1.97 -7.01 4.66
C HIS A 57 2.19 -5.78 5.53
N ILE A 58 2.28 -5.99 6.84
CA ILE A 58 2.63 -4.93 7.79
C ILE A 58 4.15 -4.97 7.98
N ILE A 59 4.80 -3.85 7.66
CA ILE A 59 6.24 -3.66 7.81
C ILE A 59 6.54 -3.15 9.23
N ASN A 60 7.45 -3.83 9.93
CA ASN A 60 7.98 -3.36 11.21
C ASN A 60 9.35 -2.67 11.05
N HIS A 61 9.32 -1.37 10.79
CA HIS A 61 10.54 -0.56 10.70
C HIS A 61 11.38 -0.57 11.99
N SER A 62 10.74 -0.73 13.16
CA SER A 62 11.47 -0.79 14.45
C SER A 62 12.28 -2.08 14.58
N ALA A 63 11.81 -3.16 13.96
CA ALA A 63 12.53 -4.44 13.85
C ALA A 63 13.53 -4.47 12.68
N LYS A 64 13.68 -3.37 11.93
CA LYS A 64 14.44 -3.30 10.66
C LYS A 64 13.92 -4.25 9.59
N GLU A 65 12.63 -4.59 9.65
CA GLU A 65 11.94 -5.24 8.55
C GLU A 65 11.55 -4.15 7.56
N TYR A 66 11.91 -4.33 6.30
CA TYR A 66 11.57 -3.41 5.21
C TYR A 66 10.93 -4.24 4.10
N ALA A 67 10.11 -3.59 3.27
CA ALA A 67 9.67 -4.22 2.03
C ALA A 67 10.88 -4.37 1.10
N ASP A 68 11.49 -5.55 1.11
CA ASP A 68 12.61 -5.86 0.25
C ASP A 68 12.09 -5.93 -1.18
N GLY A 69 12.72 -5.17 -2.07
CA GLY A 69 12.10 -4.81 -3.34
C GLY A 69 12.00 -5.94 -4.38
N GLU A 70 12.34 -7.17 -4.00
CA GLU A 70 12.34 -8.34 -4.87
C GLU A 70 10.93 -8.92 -5.00
N ILE A 71 10.44 -8.96 -6.24
CA ILE A 71 9.24 -9.69 -6.63
C ILE A 71 9.76 -10.91 -7.39
N THR A 72 9.57 -12.10 -6.81
CA THR A 72 9.67 -13.37 -7.56
C THR A 72 8.47 -13.57 -8.46
#